data_AF-A0A950N7T5-F1
#
_entry.id   AF-A0A950N7T5-F1
#
_cell.length_a   1.000
_cell.length_b   1.000
_cell.length_c   1.000
_cell.angle_alpha   90.00
_cell.angle_beta   90.00
_cell.angle_gamma   90.00
#
_symmetry.space_group_name_H-M   'P 1'
#
loop_
_entity.id
_entity.type
_entity.pdbx_description
1 polymer ?
#
loop_
_entity_poly.entity_id
_entity_poly.type
_entity_poly.pdbx_seq_one_letter_code
_entity_poly.pdbx_strand_id
1 'polypeptide(L)'
;LVLSLVPGIIVLSGVLFLTLWMMAAPHLPLHDRDLVLGVQAGSSPFAIAWRMTWENFVVRQSGVVLEGAFLSFLQTTVLAAVSVSFSAFFPTVVSVAATTLVFIFGNVSSYMLASVENLNSGVLSALGRAGSYLVPNLGYFNLQMYFSEGKIISVRYLGLSFAYTALYVFAVFLVSCSLFRKREVR
;
A
#
# COMPACT_ATOMS: atom_id res chain seq x y z
N LEU A 1 -0.36 -9.99 22.30
CA LEU A 1 -0.33 -9.43 20.94
C LEU A 1 -1.15 -8.15 20.81
N VAL A 2 -2.43 -8.13 21.24
CA VAL A 2 -3.25 -6.90 21.25
C VAL A 2 -2.74 -5.84 22.25
N LEU A 3 -2.29 -6.26 23.44
CA LEU A 3 -1.74 -5.35 24.47
C LEU A 3 -0.42 -4.67 24.08
N SER A 4 0.37 -5.25 23.16
CA SER A 4 1.63 -4.64 22.70
C SER A 4 1.43 -3.64 21.55
N LEU A 5 0.26 -3.64 20.91
CA LEU A 5 -0.10 -2.68 19.85
C LEU A 5 -0.51 -1.31 20.42
N VAL A 6 -1.09 -1.29 21.62
CA VAL A 6 -1.58 -0.09 22.30
C VAL A 6 -0.50 1.00 22.47
N PRO A 7 0.70 0.72 23.03
CA PRO A 7 1.73 1.75 23.16
C PRO A 7 2.24 2.26 21.81
N GLY A 8 2.32 1.39 20.81
CA GLY A 8 2.72 1.77 19.44
C GLY A 8 1.74 2.74 18.80
N ILE A 9 0.44 2.49 18.96
CA ILE A 9 -0.63 3.38 18.46
C ILE A 9 -0.59 4.74 19.17
N ILE A 10 -0.36 4.76 20.48
CA ILE A 10 -0.28 6.01 21.26
C ILE A 10 0.92 6.85 20.80
N VAL A 11 2.09 6.24 20.62
CA VAL A 11 3.30 6.93 20.15
C VAL A 11 3.11 7.44 18.72
N LEU A 12 2.58 6.62 17.80
CA LEU A 12 2.30 7.03 16.42
C LEU A 12 1.30 8.19 16.36
N SER A 13 0.23 8.14 17.18
CA SER A 13 -0.78 9.19 17.24
C SER A 13 -0.20 10.50 17.80
N GLY A 14 0.66 10.41 18.82
CA GLY A 14 1.38 11.56 19.37
C GLY A 14 2.36 12.19 18.38
N VAL A 15 3.13 11.37 17.64
CA VAL A 15 4.08 11.84 16.63
C VAL A 15 3.36 12.49 15.44
N LEU A 16 2.24 11.92 14.99
CA LEU A 16 1.38 12.50 13.96
C LEU A 16 0.80 13.84 14.41
N PHE A 17 0.30 13.91 15.65
CA PHE A 17 -0.22 15.17 16.20
C PHE A 17 0.85 16.27 16.22
N LEU A 18 2.07 15.94 16.64
CA LEU A 18 3.17 16.89 16.77
C LEU A 18 3.70 17.34 15.40
N THR A 19 3.82 16.43 14.44
CA THR A 19 4.21 16.79 13.05
C THR A 19 3.15 17.64 12.37
N LEU A 20 1.86 17.35 12.56
CA LEU A 20 0.77 18.17 12.03
C LEU A 20 0.73 19.57 12.66
N TRP A 21 0.98 19.69 13.97
CA TRP A 21 1.09 20.99 14.64
C TRP A 21 2.24 21.83 14.08
N MET A 22 3.41 21.22 13.86
CA MET A 22 4.58 21.90 13.31
C MET A 22 4.40 22.30 11.83
N MET A 23 3.66 21.52 11.04
CA MET A 23 3.32 21.87 9.64
C MET A 23 2.21 22.92 9.54
N ALA A 24 1.28 22.99 10.49
CA ALA A 24 0.17 23.96 10.46
C ALA A 24 0.61 25.37 10.91
N ALA A 25 1.57 25.47 11.83
CA ALA A 25 2.02 26.75 12.38
C ALA A 25 2.52 27.80 11.34
N PRO A 26 3.22 27.44 10.24
CA PRO A 26 3.80 28.41 9.31
C PRO A 26 2.87 28.86 8.16
N HIS A 27 1.83 28.09 7.83
CA HIS A 27 1.02 28.29 6.61
C HIS A 27 -0.31 29.01 6.83
N LEU A 28 -0.58 29.51 8.03
CA LEU A 28 -1.79 30.26 8.32
C LEU A 28 -1.75 31.65 7.66
N PRO A 29 -2.75 32.03 6.84
CA PRO A 29 -2.86 33.37 6.29
C PRO A 29 -2.92 34.39 7.43
N LEU A 30 -2.36 35.59 7.23
CA LEU A 30 -2.21 36.62 8.27
C LEU A 30 -3.53 36.94 9.00
N HIS A 31 -4.69 36.79 8.35
CA HIS A 31 -6.01 37.00 8.93
C HIS A 31 -6.44 35.91 9.95
N ASP A 32 -5.96 34.67 9.81
CA ASP A 32 -6.20 33.57 10.77
C ASP A 32 -5.17 33.53 11.89
N ARG A 33 -4.04 34.22 11.72
CA ARG A 33 -3.05 34.34 12.81
C ARG A 33 -3.63 35.12 13.98
N ASP A 34 -4.56 36.04 13.73
CA ASP A 34 -5.27 36.78 14.77
C ASP A 34 -6.35 35.93 15.47
N LEU A 35 -6.87 34.88 14.83
CA LEU A 35 -7.78 33.89 15.42
C LEU A 35 -7.06 32.80 16.24
N VAL A 36 -5.79 32.54 15.90
CA VAL A 36 -4.93 31.57 16.61
C VAL A 36 -4.10 32.24 17.71
N LEU A 37 -3.63 33.48 17.51
CA LEU A 37 -2.92 34.30 18.52
C LEU A 37 -3.91 35.09 19.40
N GLY A 38 -5.06 35.47 18.84
CA GLY A 38 -6.22 35.93 19.60
C GLY A 38 -7.06 34.72 19.99
N VAL A 39 -6.67 34.10 21.09
CA VAL A 39 -7.50 33.26 21.96
C VAL A 39 -8.98 33.63 21.80
N GLN A 40 -9.72 32.91 20.95
CA GLN A 40 -11.17 32.84 21.04
C GLN A 40 -11.48 32.57 22.51
N ALA A 41 -12.11 33.54 23.15
CA ALA A 41 -12.28 33.69 24.59
C ALA A 41 -12.68 32.39 25.32
N GLY A 42 -11.70 31.55 25.67
CA GLY A 42 -11.88 30.31 26.44
C GLY A 42 -11.70 28.97 25.69
N SER A 43 -11.32 28.92 24.41
CA SER A 43 -11.05 27.63 23.73
C SER A 43 -9.58 27.23 23.79
N SER A 44 -9.28 26.01 24.25
CA SER A 44 -7.92 25.50 24.37
C SER A 44 -7.24 25.36 22.99
N PRO A 45 -5.92 25.60 22.87
CA PRO A 45 -5.17 25.42 21.62
C PRO A 45 -5.30 23.99 21.05
N PHE A 46 -5.55 23.01 21.93
CA PHE A 46 -5.92 21.65 21.57
C PHE A 46 -7.24 21.56 20.77
N ALA A 47 -8.27 22.32 21.14
CA ALA A 47 -9.57 22.28 20.45
C ALA A 47 -9.48 22.86 19.03
N ILE A 48 -8.61 23.86 18.82
CA ILE A 48 -8.36 24.45 17.50
C ILE A 48 -7.52 23.49 16.64
N ALA A 49 -6.46 22.90 17.21
CA ALA A 49 -5.69 21.85 16.55
C ALA A 49 -6.60 20.69 16.11
N TRP A 50 -7.44 20.21 17.04
CA TRP A 50 -8.36 19.13 16.80
C TRP A 50 -9.34 19.43 15.68
N ARG A 51 -9.93 20.63 15.64
CA ARG A 51 -10.84 21.04 14.57
C ARG A 51 -10.13 21.14 13.22
N MET A 52 -8.94 21.74 13.16
CA MET A 52 -8.16 21.81 11.93
C MET A 52 -7.73 20.41 11.44
N THR A 53 -7.31 19.52 12.33
CA THR A 53 -6.98 18.14 11.96
C THR A 53 -8.23 17.40 11.50
N TRP A 54 -9.35 17.52 12.21
CA TRP A 54 -10.60 16.84 11.87
C TRP A 54 -11.13 17.26 10.50
N GLU A 55 -11.19 18.57 10.23
CA GLU A 55 -11.72 19.08 8.97
C GLU A 55 -10.77 18.82 7.78
N ASN A 56 -9.45 18.89 7.97
CA ASN A 56 -8.51 18.68 6.88
C ASN A 56 -8.17 17.20 6.63
N PHE A 57 -8.01 16.37 7.67
CA PHE A 57 -7.71 14.94 7.48
C PHE A 57 -8.97 14.10 7.29
N VAL A 58 -9.93 14.19 8.21
CA VAL A 58 -11.06 13.25 8.22
C VAL A 58 -12.03 13.56 7.09
N VAL A 59 -12.31 14.83 6.82
CA VAL A 59 -13.28 15.20 5.77
C VAL A 59 -12.66 15.19 4.38
N ARG A 60 -11.41 15.67 4.22
CA ARG A 60 -10.80 15.81 2.88
C ARG A 60 -9.93 14.62 2.45
N GLN A 61 -9.21 13.97 3.37
CA GLN A 61 -8.25 12.91 3.01
C GLN A 61 -8.78 11.48 3.21
N SER A 62 -9.93 11.31 3.86
CA SER A 62 -10.50 9.97 4.12
C SER A 62 -10.72 9.14 2.86
N GLY A 63 -11.16 9.75 1.75
CA GLY A 63 -11.35 9.05 0.47
C GLY A 63 -10.05 8.47 -0.09
N VAL A 64 -8.99 9.28 -0.11
CA VAL A 64 -7.66 8.91 -0.61
C VAL A 64 -7.04 7.80 0.25
N VAL A 65 -7.21 7.89 1.57
CA VAL A 65 -6.73 6.86 2.52
C VAL A 65 -7.48 5.54 2.31
N LEU A 66 -8.80 5.58 2.09
CA LEU A 66 -9.60 4.38 1.87
C LEU A 66 -9.23 3.68 0.56
N GLU A 67 -9.00 4.43 -0.52
CA GLU A 67 -8.54 3.90 -1.80
C GLU A 67 -7.15 3.24 -1.69
N GLY A 68 -6.22 3.88 -0.98
CA GLY A 68 -4.90 3.32 -0.69
C GLY A 68 -4.95 2.06 0.17
N ALA A 69 -5.82 2.04 1.19
CA ALA A 69 -6.04 0.86 2.02
C ALA A 69 -6.60 -0.30 1.18
N PHE A 70 -7.54 -0.02 0.27
CA PHE A 70 -8.11 -1.03 -0.62
C PHE A 70 -7.05 -1.62 -1.57
N LEU A 71 -6.24 -0.79 -2.23
CA LEU A 71 -5.16 -1.30 -3.09
C LEU A 71 -4.12 -2.11 -2.30
N SER A 72 -3.77 -1.67 -1.10
CA SER A 72 -2.86 -2.39 -0.20
C SER A 72 -3.43 -3.75 0.22
N PHE A 73 -4.75 -3.83 0.45
CA PHE A 73 -5.45 -5.07 0.74
C PHE A 73 -5.42 -6.04 -0.46
N LEU A 74 -5.61 -5.54 -1.69
CA LEU A 74 -5.48 -6.37 -2.89
C LEU A 74 -4.06 -6.90 -3.07
N GLN A 75 -3.06 -6.04 -2.82
CA GLN A 75 -1.65 -6.41 -2.88
C GLN A 75 -1.33 -7.55 -1.89
N THR A 76 -1.78 -7.44 -0.65
CA THR A 76 -1.55 -8.47 0.38
C THR A 76 -2.35 -9.75 0.08
N THR A 77 -3.52 -9.66 -0.52
CA THR A 77 -4.31 -10.82 -0.96
C THR A 77 -3.57 -11.66 -2.00
N VAL A 78 -2.95 -11.01 -3.00
CA VAL A 78 -2.11 -11.70 -3.99
C VAL A 78 -0.94 -12.39 -3.31
N LEU A 79 -0.25 -11.69 -2.41
CA LEU A 79 0.89 -12.24 -1.69
C LEU A 79 0.50 -13.43 -0.79
N ALA A 80 -0.67 -13.36 -0.15
CA ALA A 80 -1.22 -14.45 0.65
C ALA A 80 -1.49 -15.70 -0.20
N ALA A 81 -2.10 -15.55 -1.38
CA ALA A 81 -2.35 -16.67 -2.28
C ALA A 81 -1.05 -17.37 -2.73
N VAL A 82 -0.01 -16.58 -3.06
CA VAL A 82 1.31 -17.12 -3.40
C VAL A 82 1.95 -17.82 -2.20
N SER A 83 1.87 -17.23 -1.01
CA SER A 83 2.37 -17.83 0.23
C SER A 83 1.74 -19.19 0.52
N VAL A 84 0.41 -19.28 0.41
CA VAL A 84 -0.34 -20.54 0.58
C VAL A 84 0.12 -21.58 -0.43
N SER A 85 0.33 -21.17 -1.69
CA SER A 85 0.82 -22.06 -2.75
C SER A 85 2.19 -22.63 -2.41
N PHE A 86 3.15 -21.79 -1.99
CA PHE A 86 4.48 -22.26 -1.62
C PHE A 86 4.49 -23.10 -0.36
N SER A 87 3.59 -22.83 0.60
CA SER A 87 3.45 -23.64 1.79
C SER A 87 2.97 -25.07 1.51
N ALA A 88 2.36 -25.32 0.34
CA ALA A 88 2.00 -26.67 -0.10
C ALA A 88 3.22 -27.52 -0.52
N PHE A 89 4.30 -26.86 -0.98
CA PHE A 89 5.50 -27.47 -1.57
C PHE A 89 6.67 -27.57 -0.63
N PHE A 90 6.94 -26.46 0.06
CA PHE A 90 8.21 -26.24 0.70
C PHE A 90 8.06 -26.32 2.23
N PRO A 91 9.13 -26.72 2.95
CA PRO A 91 9.20 -26.55 4.40
C PRO A 91 8.95 -25.08 4.78
N THR A 92 8.39 -24.84 5.96
CA THR A 92 7.94 -23.50 6.43
C THR A 92 8.99 -22.41 6.27
N VAL A 93 10.28 -22.71 6.48
CA VAL A 93 11.37 -21.74 6.33
C VAL A 93 11.53 -21.31 4.86
N VAL A 94 11.44 -22.25 3.93
CA VAL A 94 11.63 -22.00 2.50
C VAL A 94 10.42 -21.31 1.90
N SER A 95 9.19 -21.62 2.35
CA SER A 95 7.99 -20.93 1.86
C SER A 95 7.96 -19.45 2.26
N VAL A 96 8.38 -19.11 3.48
CA VAL A 96 8.50 -17.73 3.94
C VAL A 96 9.59 -16.98 3.17
N ALA A 97 10.76 -17.59 2.97
CA ALA A 97 11.83 -17.00 2.17
C ALA A 97 11.40 -16.75 0.71
N ALA A 98 10.75 -17.74 0.08
CA ALA A 98 10.25 -17.62 -1.30
C ALA A 98 9.18 -16.51 -1.43
N THR A 99 8.24 -16.45 -0.48
CA THR A 99 7.21 -15.40 -0.46
C THR A 99 7.84 -14.01 -0.29
N THR A 100 8.87 -13.90 0.54
CA THR A 100 9.61 -12.64 0.74
C THR A 100 10.33 -12.20 -0.53
N LEU A 101 10.98 -13.14 -1.23
CA LEU A 101 11.61 -12.86 -2.52
C LEU A 101 10.58 -12.41 -3.57
N VAL A 102 9.42 -13.06 -3.64
CA VAL A 102 8.33 -12.65 -4.54
C VAL A 102 7.83 -11.24 -4.19
N PHE A 103 7.72 -10.89 -2.91
CA PHE A 103 7.35 -9.53 -2.51
C PHE A 103 8.37 -8.49 -2.98
N ILE A 104 9.67 -8.76 -2.79
CA ILE A 104 10.74 -7.85 -3.21
C ILE A 104 10.75 -7.71 -4.74
N PHE A 105 10.84 -8.83 -5.46
CA PHE A 105 10.89 -8.80 -6.92
C PHE A 105 9.62 -8.21 -7.53
N GLY A 106 8.46 -8.48 -6.94
CA GLY A 106 7.21 -7.96 -7.44
C GLY A 106 7.05 -6.45 -7.29
N ASN A 107 7.59 -5.84 -6.23
CA ASN A 107 7.64 -4.38 -6.10
C ASN A 107 8.69 -3.74 -7.03
N VAL A 108 9.80 -4.44 -7.28
CA VAL A 108 10.90 -3.93 -8.13
C VAL A 108 10.65 -4.17 -9.63
N SER A 109 9.77 -5.11 -9.97
CA SER A 109 9.48 -5.53 -11.34
C SER A 109 9.04 -4.38 -12.26
N SER A 110 8.21 -3.46 -11.76
CA SER A 110 7.75 -2.29 -12.51
C SER A 110 8.90 -1.36 -12.90
N TYR A 111 9.84 -1.14 -11.97
CA TYR A 111 11.03 -0.33 -12.21
C TYR A 111 12.00 -1.01 -13.19
N MET A 112 12.19 -2.33 -13.07
CA MET A 112 13.05 -3.09 -13.99
C MET A 112 12.52 -3.08 -15.42
N LEU A 113 11.21 -3.28 -15.62
CA LEU A 113 10.59 -3.20 -16.94
C LEU A 113 10.79 -1.82 -17.57
N ALA A 114 10.55 -0.74 -16.81
CA ALA A 114 10.76 0.61 -17.29
C ALA A 114 12.24 0.85 -17.68
N SER A 115 13.20 0.37 -16.89
CA SER A 115 14.62 0.48 -17.23
C SER A 115 15.02 -0.34 -18.46
N VAL A 116 14.46 -1.55 -18.60
CA VAL A 116 14.79 -2.46 -19.71
C VAL A 116 14.18 -1.98 -21.03
N GLU A 117 12.99 -1.38 -21.02
CA GLU A 117 12.39 -0.80 -22.24
C GLU A 117 13.14 0.43 -22.74
N ASN A 118 13.84 1.15 -21.85
CA ASN A 118 14.74 2.25 -22.24
C ASN A 118 16.08 1.74 -22.83
N LEU A 119 16.43 0.48 -22.59
CA LEU A 119 17.62 -0.14 -23.20
C LEU A 119 17.23 -0.66 -24.58
N ASN A 120 17.86 -0.11 -25.62
CA ASN A 120 17.59 -0.38 -27.04
C ASN A 120 18.03 -1.79 -27.51
N SER A 121 17.93 -2.80 -26.64
CA SER A 121 18.33 -4.18 -26.86
C SER A 121 17.11 -5.11 -26.86
N GLY A 122 16.82 -5.72 -28.01
CA GLY A 122 15.62 -6.56 -28.20
C GLY A 122 15.60 -7.84 -27.36
N VAL A 123 16.77 -8.39 -27.03
CA VAL A 123 16.87 -9.63 -26.23
C VAL A 123 16.57 -9.38 -24.76
N LEU A 124 17.09 -8.28 -24.20
CA LEU A 124 16.90 -7.96 -22.79
C LEU A 124 15.44 -7.54 -22.51
N SER A 125 14.82 -6.82 -23.45
CA SER A 125 13.39 -6.46 -23.40
C SER A 125 12.46 -7.66 -23.52
N ALA A 126 12.80 -8.65 -24.35
CA ALA A 126 12.06 -9.90 -24.41
C ALA A 126 12.14 -10.70 -23.10
N LEU A 127 13.34 -10.82 -22.51
CA LEU A 127 13.54 -11.51 -21.22
C LEU A 127 12.85 -10.78 -20.05
N GLY A 128 12.92 -9.44 -20.03
CA GLY A 128 12.22 -8.62 -19.03
C GLY A 128 10.70 -8.80 -19.09
N ARG A 129 10.12 -8.87 -20.30
CA ARG A 129 8.69 -9.16 -20.49
C ARG A 129 8.33 -10.58 -20.06
N ALA A 130 9.13 -11.58 -20.40
CA ALA A 130 8.90 -12.96 -19.96
C ALA A 130 8.94 -13.08 -18.42
N GLY A 131 9.91 -12.43 -17.77
CA GLY A 131 9.99 -12.37 -16.31
C GLY A 131 8.77 -11.69 -15.66
N SER A 132 8.23 -10.65 -16.30
CA SER A 132 7.04 -9.94 -15.81
C SER A 132 5.75 -10.77 -15.82
N TYR A 133 5.68 -11.83 -16.63
CA TYR A 133 4.55 -12.76 -16.61
C TYR A 133 4.65 -13.78 -15.47
N LEU A 134 5.86 -14.08 -14.99
CA LEU A 134 6.10 -15.06 -13.93
C LEU A 134 5.96 -14.44 -12.53
N VAL A 135 6.37 -13.18 -12.36
CA VAL A 135 6.34 -12.49 -11.07
C VAL A 135 5.11 -11.58 -11.02
N PRO A 136 4.27 -11.64 -9.96
CA PRO A 136 3.18 -10.69 -9.81
C PRO A 136 3.73 -9.27 -9.80
N ASN A 137 3.18 -8.38 -10.62
CA ASN A 137 3.59 -6.99 -10.62
C ASN A 137 2.88 -6.23 -9.49
N LEU A 138 3.47 -6.27 -8.29
CA LEU A 138 2.93 -5.57 -7.12
C LEU A 138 3.09 -4.04 -7.23
N GLY A 139 3.92 -3.56 -8.17
CA GLY A 139 4.11 -2.14 -8.44
C GLY A 139 2.82 -1.41 -8.88
N TYR A 140 1.88 -2.10 -9.52
CA TYR A 140 0.57 -1.51 -9.87
C TYR A 140 -0.29 -1.16 -8.65
N PHE A 141 -0.11 -1.84 -7.51
CA PHE A 141 -0.89 -1.53 -6.31
C PHE A 141 -0.25 -0.41 -5.48
N ASN A 142 1.01 -0.10 -5.75
CA ASN A 142 1.83 0.81 -4.95
C ASN A 142 1.84 2.22 -5.55
N LEU A 143 0.79 2.99 -5.25
CA LEU A 143 0.60 4.37 -5.74
C LEU A 143 0.94 5.43 -4.69
N GLN A 144 1.92 5.17 -3.82
CA GLN A 144 2.31 6.08 -2.72
C GLN A 144 2.57 7.53 -3.14
N MET A 145 3.17 7.74 -4.32
CA MET A 145 3.38 9.07 -4.91
C MET A 145 2.06 9.82 -5.14
N TYR A 146 1.07 9.16 -5.74
CA TYR A 146 -0.24 9.77 -6.05
C TYR A 146 -1.03 10.09 -4.77
N PHE A 147 -0.90 9.26 -3.75
CA PHE A 147 -1.51 9.50 -2.44
C PHE A 147 -0.86 10.68 -1.72
N SER A 148 0.46 10.87 -1.86
CA SER A 148 1.20 11.99 -1.27
C SER A 148 0.83 13.32 -1.92
N GLU A 149 0.47 13.30 -3.21
CA GLU A 149 -0.04 14.46 -3.95
C GLU A 149 -1.54 14.73 -3.71
N GLY A 150 -2.24 13.86 -2.95
CA GLY A 150 -3.68 14.01 -2.68
C GLY A 150 -4.57 13.77 -3.90
N LYS A 151 -4.07 13.05 -4.91
CA LYS A 151 -4.81 12.81 -6.15
C LYS A 151 -5.78 11.63 -5.98
N ILE A 152 -7.05 11.86 -6.29
CA ILE A 152 -8.10 10.83 -6.27
C ILE A 152 -7.86 9.86 -7.43
N ILE A 153 -7.96 8.55 -7.14
CA ILE A 153 -7.77 7.50 -8.14
C ILE A 153 -9.07 7.27 -8.91
N SER A 154 -8.98 7.05 -10.21
CA SER A 154 -10.15 6.72 -11.03
C SER A 154 -10.77 5.39 -10.58
N VAL A 155 -12.09 5.35 -10.38
CA VAL A 155 -12.84 4.13 -10.05
C VAL A 155 -12.59 3.01 -11.07
N ARG A 156 -12.36 3.37 -12.34
CA ARG A 156 -12.03 2.41 -13.40
C ARG A 156 -10.71 1.69 -13.11
N TYR A 157 -9.72 2.40 -12.57
CA TYR A 157 -8.44 1.82 -12.17
C TYR A 157 -8.63 0.83 -11.03
N LEU A 158 -9.35 1.24 -9.98
CA LEU A 158 -9.68 0.35 -8.85
C LEU A 158 -10.39 -0.94 -9.28
N GLY A 159 -11.37 -0.82 -10.19
CA GLY A 159 -12.09 -1.97 -10.73
C GLY A 159 -11.20 -2.91 -11.54
N LEU A 160 -10.30 -2.37 -12.37
CA LEU A 160 -9.34 -3.17 -13.13
C LEU A 160 -8.33 -3.86 -12.21
N SER A 161 -7.82 -3.17 -11.19
CA SER A 161 -6.93 -3.74 -10.18
C SER A 161 -7.60 -4.89 -9.42
N PHE A 162 -8.87 -4.73 -9.04
CA PHE A 162 -9.65 -5.79 -8.41
C PHE A 162 -9.81 -7.01 -9.32
N ALA A 163 -10.21 -6.79 -10.58
CA ALA A 163 -10.37 -7.87 -11.55
C ALA A 163 -9.05 -8.62 -11.81
N TYR A 164 -7.94 -7.89 -11.92
CA TYR A 164 -6.61 -8.45 -12.06
C TYR A 164 -6.24 -9.30 -10.83
N THR A 165 -6.43 -8.78 -9.61
CA THR A 165 -6.20 -9.54 -8.37
C THR A 165 -7.02 -10.81 -8.32
N ALA A 166 -8.32 -10.73 -8.61
CA ALA A 166 -9.22 -11.89 -8.58
C ALA A 166 -8.79 -12.97 -9.57
N LEU A 167 -8.46 -12.58 -10.82
CA LEU A 167 -7.99 -13.50 -11.84
C LEU A 167 -6.66 -14.15 -11.46
N TYR A 168 -5.72 -13.38 -10.93
CA TYR A 168 -4.41 -13.87 -10.52
C TYR A 168 -4.51 -14.85 -9.35
N VAL A 169 -5.25 -14.47 -8.29
CA VAL A 169 -5.51 -15.34 -7.14
C VAL A 169 -6.21 -16.63 -7.56
N PHE A 170 -7.18 -16.54 -8.46
CA PHE A 170 -7.86 -17.72 -8.99
C PHE A 170 -6.90 -18.65 -9.76
N ALA A 171 -6.04 -18.11 -10.64
CA ALA A 171 -5.04 -18.90 -11.34
C ALA A 171 -4.05 -19.58 -10.37
N VAL A 172 -3.57 -18.84 -9.36
CA VAL A 172 -2.68 -19.36 -8.32
C VAL A 172 -3.34 -20.47 -7.49
N PHE A 173 -4.64 -20.34 -7.18
CA PHE A 173 -5.39 -21.39 -6.51
C PHE A 173 -5.57 -22.64 -7.37
N LEU A 174 -5.89 -22.49 -8.66
CA LEU A 174 -5.97 -23.64 -9.58
C LEU A 174 -4.65 -24.40 -9.66
N VAL A 175 -3.54 -23.66 -9.74
CA VAL A 175 -2.19 -24.23 -9.69
C VAL A 175 -1.99 -24.98 -8.37
N SER A 176 -2.29 -24.34 -7.23
CA SER A 176 -2.21 -24.98 -5.91
C SER A 176 -3.04 -26.26 -5.80
N CYS A 177 -4.29 -26.27 -6.26
CA CYS A 177 -5.14 -27.46 -6.24
C CYS A 177 -4.58 -28.60 -7.09
N SER A 178 -4.12 -28.29 -8.31
CA SER A 178 -3.47 -29.28 -9.20
C SER A 178 -2.24 -29.90 -8.54
N LEU A 179 -1.52 -29.06 -7.81
CA LEU A 179 -0.30 -29.38 -7.10
C LEU A 179 -0.54 -30.24 -5.86
N PHE A 180 -1.56 -29.94 -5.05
CA PHE A 180 -2.00 -30.81 -3.95
C PHE A 180 -2.39 -32.20 -4.44
N ARG A 181 -3.11 -32.29 -5.56
CA ARG A 181 -3.53 -33.58 -6.14
C ARG A 181 -2.34 -34.47 -6.51
N LYS A 182 -1.22 -33.90 -6.97
CA LYS A 182 -0.01 -34.68 -7.27
C LYS A 182 0.71 -35.18 -6.01
N ARG A 183 0.57 -34.48 -4.89
CA ARG A 183 1.19 -34.87 -3.61
C ARG A 183 0.42 -36.01 -2.94
N GLU A 184 -0.91 -36.00 -3.01
CA GLU A 184 -1.77 -37.01 -2.36
C GLU A 184 -1.72 -38.39 -3.05
N VAL A 185 -1.30 -38.44 -4.31
CA VAL A 185 -1.17 -39.69 -5.09
C VAL A 185 0.16 -40.42 -4.82
N ARG A 186 1.08 -39.85 -4.02
CA ARG A 186 2.35 -40.47 -3.64
C ARG A 186 2.39 -40.82 -2.16
#